data_AF-A0A356F250-F1
#
_entry.id   AF-A0A356F250-F1
#
_cell.length_a   1.000
_cell.length_b   1.000
_cell.length_c   1.000
_cell.angle_alpha   90.00
_cell.angle_beta   90.00
_cell.angle_gamma   90.00
#
_symmetry.space_group_name_H-M   'P 1'
#
loop_
_entity.id
_entity.type
_entity.pdbx_description
1 polymer ?
#
loop_
_entity_poly.entity_id
_entity_poly.type
_entity_poly.pdbx_seq_one_letter_code
_entity_poly.pdbx_strand_id
1 'polypeptide(L)'
;MKEEKEVGVFNSYSGYNKLKIIGISILIFLVASTLLYMFVKSLFKYTVTYNFNGGQIYKQELKSDTYRFLQKVNEPKKVKKEGYYIEYWSKDENFKSRFKFGSRIWNSFTLNVKWADGVAVRLHFAEGEENSDMPLDDLKGYYEQYVKPGSKYSLPLVFNTKEGSHYGEQLLWYDNPECTGTPFAEKTYELNENIDIYGAWFDTDSSKFEVDENGVLNKYLGYCNKIILPNNIKKIKDIAPDRFRTGASDGIHDSAGIYQSAWANVISDETGLYGGLRIVYINSEMETLGDCAFRDCKALEKLIFLGDNISSIGKYAFANCQKISYFDLPTKVTEIKEGTFHNTFAINKKVEMYLANVTTISDNAFQNSHVAKITLPKVTFIGKGAFKACNYLTNLTILTPNTVVISNYDGTNDKLNTNSIFYGVTTDTSVVTHLKIYVPHNLKPSYLTKIYWNMYSDIIYESEQ
;
A
#
# COMPACT_ATOMS: atom_id res chain seq x y z
N MET A 1 -67.85 -42.74 -86.16
CA MET A 1 -68.84 -42.01 -86.97
C MET A 1 -69.46 -40.93 -86.11
N LYS A 2 -69.46 -39.69 -86.63
CA LYS A 2 -69.98 -38.42 -86.08
C LYS A 2 -69.10 -37.65 -85.08
N GLU A 3 -68.13 -36.94 -85.65
CA GLU A 3 -67.95 -35.47 -85.56
C GLU A 3 -69.27 -34.68 -85.33
N GLU A 4 -69.35 -33.50 -84.72
CA GLU A 4 -68.38 -32.40 -84.59
C GLU A 4 -68.91 -31.33 -83.58
N LYS A 5 -67.97 -30.53 -83.06
CA LYS A 5 -68.06 -29.12 -82.59
C LYS A 5 -68.96 -28.75 -81.40
N GLU A 6 -68.32 -28.37 -80.29
CA GLU A 6 -68.70 -27.18 -79.52
C GLU A 6 -67.51 -26.57 -78.74
N VAL A 7 -67.19 -25.32 -79.11
CA VAL A 7 -66.68 -24.19 -78.31
C VAL A 7 -65.56 -24.45 -77.27
N GLY A 8 -64.33 -24.06 -77.64
CA GLY A 8 -63.20 -23.95 -76.73
C GLY A 8 -63.38 -22.84 -75.69
N VAL A 9 -63.73 -23.23 -74.46
CA VAL A 9 -63.62 -22.40 -73.26
C VAL A 9 -62.14 -22.28 -72.91
N PHE A 10 -61.59 -21.06 -72.97
CA PHE A 10 -60.21 -20.77 -72.59
C PHE A 10 -59.92 -21.19 -71.14
N ASN A 11 -58.92 -22.05 -71.01
CA ASN A 11 -58.35 -22.60 -69.77
C ASN A 11 -57.91 -21.50 -68.77
N SER A 12 -58.78 -21.07 -67.86
CA SER A 12 -58.43 -20.18 -66.73
C SER A 12 -57.76 -20.93 -65.56
N TYR A 13 -57.98 -22.25 -65.43
CA TYR A 13 -57.35 -23.09 -64.40
C TYR A 13 -55.87 -23.43 -64.67
N SER A 14 -55.46 -23.52 -65.95
CA SER A 14 -54.05 -23.83 -66.29
C SER A 14 -53.12 -22.63 -66.05
N GLY A 15 -53.61 -21.39 -66.18
CA GLY A 15 -52.85 -20.18 -65.93
C GLY A 15 -52.50 -19.97 -64.45
N TYR A 16 -53.43 -20.26 -63.54
CA TYR A 16 -53.22 -20.14 -62.10
C TYR A 16 -52.19 -21.15 -61.56
N ASN A 17 -52.25 -22.41 -62.02
CA ASN A 17 -51.25 -23.42 -61.67
C ASN A 17 -49.88 -23.12 -62.28
N LYS A 18 -49.82 -22.59 -63.51
CA LYS A 18 -48.56 -22.11 -64.11
C LYS A 18 -47.97 -20.94 -63.33
N LEU A 19 -48.77 -19.97 -62.90
CA LEU A 19 -48.32 -18.83 -62.07
C LEU A 19 -47.81 -19.27 -60.68
N LYS A 20 -48.47 -20.24 -60.03
CA LYS A 20 -47.97 -20.85 -58.78
C LYS A 20 -46.64 -21.58 -58.97
N ILE A 21 -46.50 -22.38 -60.05
CA ILE A 21 -45.26 -23.10 -60.36
C ILE A 21 -44.13 -22.12 -60.67
N ILE A 22 -44.40 -21.06 -61.44
CA ILE A 22 -43.44 -19.99 -61.72
C ILE A 22 -43.02 -19.29 -60.42
N GLY A 23 -43.98 -18.96 -59.54
CA GLY A 23 -43.70 -18.35 -58.24
C GLY A 23 -42.84 -19.23 -57.32
N ILE A 24 -43.13 -20.55 -57.27
CA ILE A 24 -42.34 -21.52 -56.51
C ILE A 24 -40.94 -21.67 -57.10
N SER A 25 -40.80 -21.74 -58.43
CA SER A 25 -39.50 -21.82 -59.11
C SER A 25 -38.65 -20.56 -58.89
N ILE A 26 -39.27 -19.37 -58.92
CA ILE A 26 -38.60 -18.11 -58.58
C ILE A 26 -38.15 -18.11 -57.11
N LEU A 27 -39.00 -18.56 -56.19
CA LEU A 27 -38.66 -18.65 -54.77
C LEU A 27 -37.51 -19.64 -54.52
N ILE A 28 -37.54 -20.83 -55.14
CA ILE A 28 -36.46 -21.82 -55.06
C ILE A 28 -35.17 -21.23 -55.62
N PHE A 29 -35.22 -20.52 -56.74
CA PHE A 29 -34.06 -19.87 -57.34
C PHE A 29 -33.50 -18.75 -56.44
N LEU A 30 -34.35 -17.95 -55.80
CA LEU A 30 -33.95 -16.91 -54.84
C LEU A 30 -33.32 -17.51 -53.58
N VAL A 31 -33.89 -18.61 -53.06
CA VAL A 31 -33.33 -19.32 -51.90
C VAL A 31 -32.00 -19.97 -52.27
N ALA A 32 -31.91 -20.65 -53.41
CA ALA A 32 -30.68 -21.28 -53.89
C ALA A 32 -29.58 -20.25 -54.16
N SER A 33 -29.91 -19.10 -54.75
CA SER A 33 -28.94 -18.02 -54.99
C SER A 33 -28.47 -17.38 -53.68
N THR A 34 -29.35 -17.24 -52.69
CA THR A 34 -28.98 -16.74 -51.35
C THR A 34 -28.11 -17.74 -50.59
N LEU A 35 -28.43 -19.04 -50.67
CA LEU A 35 -27.62 -20.10 -50.07
C LEU A 35 -26.25 -20.21 -50.74
N LEU A 36 -26.19 -20.12 -52.06
CA LEU A 36 -24.94 -20.08 -52.81
C LEU A 36 -24.11 -18.85 -52.44
N TYR A 37 -24.73 -17.69 -52.31
CA TYR A 37 -24.07 -16.46 -51.84
C TYR A 37 -23.49 -16.63 -50.43
N MET A 38 -24.26 -17.17 -49.49
CA MET A 38 -23.81 -17.44 -48.11
C MET A 38 -22.67 -18.47 -48.08
N PHE A 39 -22.77 -19.53 -48.88
CA PHE A 39 -21.72 -20.54 -49.01
C PHE A 39 -20.43 -19.93 -49.56
N VAL A 40 -20.50 -19.19 -50.66
CA VAL A 40 -19.35 -18.50 -51.25
C VAL A 40 -18.73 -17.53 -50.24
N LYS A 41 -19.53 -16.73 -49.53
CA LYS A 41 -19.04 -15.83 -48.47
C LYS A 41 -18.35 -16.57 -47.32
N SER A 42 -18.85 -17.74 -46.94
CA SER A 42 -18.25 -18.56 -45.87
C SER A 42 -16.83 -19.08 -46.19
N LEU A 43 -16.45 -19.13 -47.48
CA LEU A 43 -15.12 -19.55 -47.91
C LEU A 43 -14.06 -18.45 -47.75
N PHE A 44 -14.45 -17.19 -47.55
CA PHE A 44 -13.52 -16.07 -47.39
C PHE A 44 -13.17 -15.81 -45.92
N LYS A 45 -11.97 -15.27 -45.71
CA LYS A 45 -11.56 -14.63 -44.46
C LYS A 45 -11.67 -13.12 -44.59
N TYR A 46 -12.08 -12.46 -43.52
CA TYR A 46 -12.21 -11.02 -43.43
C TYR A 46 -11.20 -10.47 -42.44
N THR A 47 -10.57 -9.36 -42.79
CA THR A 47 -9.52 -8.73 -41.97
C THR A 47 -10.09 -7.52 -41.26
N VAL A 48 -9.91 -7.45 -39.94
CA VAL A 48 -10.16 -6.24 -39.17
C VAL A 48 -8.80 -5.63 -38.82
N THR A 49 -8.53 -4.44 -39.35
CA THR A 49 -7.31 -3.69 -39.06
C THR A 49 -7.57 -2.73 -37.92
N TYR A 50 -6.63 -2.61 -36.98
CA TYR A 50 -6.76 -1.71 -35.83
C TYR A 50 -5.81 -0.52 -35.99
N ASN A 51 -6.37 0.68 -36.00
CA ASN A 51 -5.63 1.93 -35.97
C ASN A 51 -5.74 2.56 -34.57
N PHE A 52 -4.63 2.59 -33.84
CA PHE A 52 -4.58 3.06 -32.46
C PHE A 52 -4.45 4.58 -32.30
N ASN A 53 -4.35 5.36 -33.37
CA ASN A 53 -4.31 6.84 -33.32
C ASN A 53 -3.35 7.41 -32.26
N GLY A 54 -2.09 6.97 -32.32
CA GLY A 54 -1.02 7.38 -31.40
C GLY A 54 -0.97 6.59 -30.08
N GLY A 55 -1.85 5.61 -29.88
CA GLY A 55 -1.71 4.59 -28.83
C GLY A 55 -0.83 3.41 -29.29
N GLN A 56 -0.55 2.50 -28.35
CA GLN A 56 0.29 1.31 -28.58
C GLN A 56 -0.34 0.07 -27.94
N ILE A 57 -0.01 -1.13 -28.45
CA ILE A 57 -0.32 -2.40 -27.80
C ILE A 57 0.91 -2.89 -27.02
N TYR A 58 0.69 -3.43 -25.83
CA TYR A 58 1.75 -4.07 -25.06
C TYR A 58 2.19 -5.42 -25.66
N LYS A 59 3.49 -5.58 -25.96
CA LYS A 59 4.19 -6.81 -26.41
C LYS A 59 3.65 -7.55 -27.65
N GLN A 60 2.69 -7.02 -28.40
CA GLN A 60 2.23 -7.62 -29.66
C GLN A 60 2.08 -6.58 -30.78
N GLU A 61 2.66 -6.88 -31.94
CA GLU A 61 2.44 -6.14 -33.20
C GLU A 61 1.09 -6.50 -33.84
N LEU A 62 0.00 -6.64 -33.07
CA LEU A 62 -1.31 -6.95 -33.66
C LEU A 62 -1.91 -5.70 -34.29
N LYS A 63 -1.53 -5.45 -35.56
CA LYS A 63 -2.12 -4.43 -36.43
C LYS A 63 -3.44 -4.89 -37.06
N SER A 64 -3.72 -6.20 -37.07
CA SER A 64 -4.94 -6.76 -37.65
C SER A 64 -5.23 -8.19 -37.19
N ASP A 65 -6.51 -8.58 -37.19
CA ASP A 65 -6.99 -9.96 -37.00
C ASP A 65 -7.77 -10.47 -38.22
N THR A 66 -7.81 -11.80 -38.39
CA THR A 66 -8.64 -12.44 -39.43
C THR A 66 -9.79 -13.23 -38.83
N TYR A 67 -10.96 -13.07 -39.45
CA TYR A 67 -12.23 -13.62 -38.99
C TYR A 67 -12.92 -14.38 -40.11
N ARG A 68 -13.67 -15.42 -39.77
CA ARG A 68 -14.57 -16.11 -40.70
C ARG A 68 -15.87 -15.32 -40.87
N PHE A 69 -16.60 -15.63 -41.94
CA PHE A 69 -17.95 -15.09 -42.16
C PHE A 69 -18.83 -15.28 -40.93
N LEU A 70 -19.50 -14.21 -40.50
CA LEU A 70 -20.38 -14.14 -39.33
C LEU A 70 -19.70 -14.44 -37.97
N GLN A 71 -18.37 -14.50 -37.93
CA GLN A 71 -17.65 -14.56 -36.66
C GLN A 71 -17.80 -13.22 -35.91
N LYS A 72 -17.88 -13.30 -34.58
CA LYS A 72 -17.93 -12.12 -33.71
C LYS A 72 -16.54 -11.53 -33.56
N VAL A 73 -16.43 -10.21 -33.71
CA VAL A 73 -15.18 -9.46 -33.50
C VAL A 73 -14.99 -9.20 -32.01
N ASN A 74 -13.81 -9.52 -31.50
CA ASN A 74 -13.43 -9.24 -30.11
C ASN A 74 -12.66 -7.93 -30.05
N GLU A 75 -12.76 -7.24 -28.91
CA GLU A 75 -11.95 -6.06 -28.66
C GLU A 75 -10.48 -6.45 -28.49
N PRO A 76 -9.53 -5.76 -29.15
CA PRO A 76 -8.11 -6.00 -28.90
C PRO A 76 -7.79 -5.67 -27.45
N LYS A 77 -7.12 -6.61 -26.78
CA LYS A 77 -6.68 -6.44 -25.38
C LYS A 77 -5.39 -5.62 -25.32
N LYS A 78 -5.11 -4.99 -24.17
CA LYS A 78 -3.82 -4.37 -23.84
C LYS A 78 -3.43 -3.16 -24.73
N VAL A 79 -4.41 -2.42 -25.23
CA VAL A 79 -4.20 -1.13 -25.93
C VAL A 79 -4.06 -0.02 -24.90
N LYS A 80 -3.00 0.80 -25.00
CA LYS A 80 -2.71 1.89 -24.05
C LYS A 80 -2.26 3.17 -24.75
N LYS A 81 -2.54 4.30 -24.11
CA LYS A 81 -1.99 5.62 -24.46
C LYS A 81 -1.87 6.43 -23.17
N GLU A 82 -0.67 6.94 -22.88
CA GLU A 82 -0.40 7.67 -21.63
C GLU A 82 -1.30 8.91 -21.53
N GLY A 83 -2.05 9.02 -20.43
CA GLY A 83 -3.02 10.07 -20.17
C GLY A 83 -4.45 9.82 -20.69
N TYR A 84 -4.68 8.74 -21.45
CA TYR A 84 -5.96 8.56 -22.15
C TYR A 84 -6.57 7.16 -21.94
N TYR A 85 -7.90 7.13 -21.82
CA TYR A 85 -8.68 5.90 -21.90
C TYR A 85 -9.35 5.76 -23.28
N ILE A 86 -9.73 4.53 -23.63
CA ILE A 86 -10.49 4.27 -24.86
C ILE A 86 -11.94 4.67 -24.64
N GLU A 87 -12.38 5.74 -25.31
CA GLU A 87 -13.77 6.18 -25.24
C GLU A 87 -14.68 5.23 -26.05
N TYR A 88 -14.24 4.92 -27.28
CA TYR A 88 -14.83 3.92 -28.17
C TYR A 88 -13.99 3.66 -29.43
N TRP A 89 -14.38 2.64 -30.18
CA TRP A 89 -13.87 2.35 -31.53
C TRP A 89 -14.87 2.79 -32.59
N SER A 90 -14.39 3.22 -33.75
CA SER A 90 -15.22 3.66 -34.88
C SER A 90 -14.69 3.11 -36.21
N LYS A 91 -15.59 2.82 -37.16
CA LYS A 91 -15.20 2.53 -38.55
C LYS A 91 -14.92 3.79 -39.37
N ASP A 92 -15.48 4.93 -38.94
CA ASP A 92 -15.27 6.25 -39.54
C ASP A 92 -14.11 6.96 -38.83
N GLU A 93 -13.19 7.52 -39.61
CA GLU A 93 -12.06 8.33 -39.13
C GLU A 93 -12.54 9.62 -38.42
N ASN A 94 -13.75 10.10 -38.74
CA ASN A 94 -14.37 11.25 -38.07
C ASN A 94 -15.18 10.88 -36.82
N PHE A 95 -15.16 9.61 -36.40
CA PHE A 95 -15.81 9.11 -35.18
C PHE A 95 -17.32 9.36 -35.07
N LYS A 96 -18.05 9.41 -36.19
CA LYS A 96 -19.50 9.66 -36.18
C LYS A 96 -20.34 8.55 -35.53
N SER A 97 -19.80 7.33 -35.42
CA SER A 97 -20.54 6.19 -34.86
C SER A 97 -19.64 5.23 -34.07
N ARG A 98 -20.17 4.75 -32.94
CA ARG A 98 -19.53 3.75 -32.07
C ARG A 98 -19.68 2.35 -32.66
N PHE A 99 -18.57 1.64 -32.82
CA PHE A 99 -18.54 0.22 -33.12
C PHE A 99 -18.86 -0.60 -31.87
N LYS A 100 -19.69 -1.64 -32.03
CA LYS A 100 -20.06 -2.57 -30.95
C LYS A 100 -19.35 -3.90 -31.16
N PHE A 101 -18.38 -4.22 -30.31
CA PHE A 101 -17.76 -5.55 -30.30
C PHE A 101 -18.78 -6.65 -29.99
N GLY A 102 -18.48 -7.87 -30.42
CA GLY A 102 -19.44 -8.98 -30.45
C GLY A 102 -20.39 -8.96 -31.65
N SER A 103 -20.33 -7.93 -32.50
CA SER A 103 -21.05 -7.88 -33.78
C SER A 103 -20.46 -8.87 -34.77
N ARG A 104 -21.33 -9.53 -35.54
CA ARG A 104 -20.96 -10.44 -36.63
C ARG A 104 -20.51 -9.63 -37.84
N ILE A 105 -19.50 -10.09 -38.57
CA ILE A 105 -18.96 -9.38 -39.73
C ILE A 105 -18.97 -10.22 -41.01
N TRP A 106 -18.96 -9.53 -42.15
CA TRP A 106 -19.02 -10.14 -43.50
C TRP A 106 -18.18 -9.37 -44.54
N ASN A 107 -17.37 -8.42 -44.08
CA ASN A 107 -16.44 -7.64 -44.87
C ASN A 107 -15.24 -7.22 -44.02
N SER A 108 -14.11 -6.94 -44.68
CA SER A 108 -12.92 -6.36 -44.04
C SER A 108 -13.12 -4.86 -43.81
N PHE A 109 -12.57 -4.32 -42.74
CA PHE A 109 -12.61 -2.88 -42.41
C PHE A 109 -11.54 -2.49 -41.39
N THR A 110 -11.32 -1.19 -41.23
CA THR A 110 -10.45 -0.63 -40.20
C THR A 110 -11.29 -0.13 -39.02
N LEU A 111 -10.81 -0.33 -37.80
CA LEU A 111 -11.34 0.29 -36.59
C LEU A 111 -10.32 1.30 -36.05
N ASN A 112 -10.79 2.53 -35.83
CA ASN A 112 -10.03 3.64 -35.29
C ASN A 112 -10.40 3.85 -33.82
N VAL A 113 -9.40 3.98 -32.94
CA VAL A 113 -9.62 4.31 -31.53
C VAL A 113 -9.92 5.79 -31.37
N LYS A 114 -11.01 6.11 -30.66
CA LYS A 114 -11.25 7.44 -30.09
C LYS A 114 -10.73 7.46 -28.66
N TRP A 115 -9.71 8.28 -28.43
CA TRP A 115 -9.16 8.55 -27.11
C TRP A 115 -9.88 9.73 -26.45
N ALA A 116 -10.01 9.66 -25.13
CA ALA A 116 -10.43 10.76 -24.28
C ALA A 116 -9.55 10.83 -23.03
N ASP A 117 -9.44 12.01 -22.43
CA ASP A 117 -8.62 12.23 -21.23
C ASP A 117 -9.09 11.32 -20.11
N GLY A 118 -8.15 10.60 -19.50
CA GLY A 118 -8.42 9.64 -18.44
C GLY A 118 -7.75 10.04 -17.14
N VAL A 119 -8.28 9.51 -16.05
CA VAL A 119 -7.62 9.52 -14.74
C VAL A 119 -6.82 8.25 -14.57
N ALA A 120 -5.61 8.37 -14.05
CA ALA A 120 -4.71 7.25 -13.80
C ALA A 120 -5.17 6.46 -12.57
N VAL A 121 -5.19 5.15 -12.68
CA VAL A 121 -5.25 4.22 -11.57
C VAL A 121 -3.93 3.46 -11.57
N ARG A 122 -3.16 3.64 -10.50
CA ARG A 122 -1.86 3.01 -10.31
C ARG A 122 -1.98 1.93 -9.25
N LEU A 123 -1.64 0.69 -9.60
CA LEU A 123 -1.64 -0.44 -8.69
C LEU A 123 -0.20 -0.79 -8.32
N HIS A 124 0.15 -0.54 -7.06
CA HIS A 124 1.39 -0.97 -6.45
C HIS A 124 1.16 -2.34 -5.84
N PHE A 125 1.66 -3.38 -6.49
CA PHE A 125 1.43 -4.75 -6.08
C PHE A 125 2.20 -5.11 -4.79
N ALA A 126 1.63 -6.02 -4.01
CA ALA A 126 2.33 -6.64 -2.90
C ALA A 126 3.55 -7.42 -3.42
N GLU A 127 4.59 -7.55 -2.58
CA GLU A 127 5.77 -8.38 -2.89
C GLU A 127 5.32 -9.79 -3.32
N GLY A 128 5.80 -10.27 -4.47
CA GLY A 128 5.52 -11.62 -4.98
C GLY A 128 4.26 -11.76 -5.87
N GLU A 129 3.50 -10.68 -6.07
CA GLU A 129 2.34 -10.67 -6.96
C GLU A 129 2.69 -10.25 -8.40
N GLU A 130 2.23 -11.03 -9.38
CA GLU A 130 2.31 -10.67 -10.79
C GLU A 130 0.95 -10.86 -11.48
N ASN A 131 0.61 -9.93 -12.38
CA ASN A 131 -0.54 -10.08 -13.25
C ASN A 131 -0.07 -10.31 -14.70
N SER A 132 -0.29 -11.52 -15.22
CA SER A 132 0.09 -11.89 -16.59
C SER A 132 -0.62 -11.07 -17.66
N ASP A 133 -1.78 -10.50 -17.33
CA ASP A 133 -2.53 -9.61 -18.22
C ASP A 133 -2.18 -8.13 -18.07
N MET A 134 -1.53 -7.76 -16.97
CA MET A 134 -1.14 -6.41 -16.60
C MET A 134 0.31 -6.41 -16.07
N PRO A 135 1.29 -6.63 -16.95
CA PRO A 135 2.68 -6.75 -16.54
C PRO A 135 3.18 -5.44 -15.95
N LEU A 136 3.97 -5.57 -14.88
CA LEU A 136 4.59 -4.46 -14.18
C LEU A 136 5.38 -3.60 -15.18
N ASP A 137 5.25 -2.29 -15.07
CA ASP A 137 6.20 -1.40 -15.72
C ASP A 137 7.46 -1.38 -14.85
N ASP A 138 8.46 -2.18 -15.23
CA ASP A 138 9.70 -2.39 -14.47
C ASP A 138 10.44 -1.08 -14.14
N LEU A 139 10.21 -0.01 -14.91
CA LEU A 139 10.79 1.31 -14.66
C LEU A 139 10.00 2.11 -13.61
N LYS A 140 8.67 1.93 -13.54
CA LYS A 140 7.79 2.69 -12.66
C LYS A 140 7.50 1.98 -11.33
N GLY A 141 7.60 0.65 -11.29
CA GLY A 141 7.33 -0.15 -10.08
C GLY A 141 5.85 -0.32 -9.75
N TYR A 142 4.95 0.10 -10.64
CA TYR A 142 3.50 -0.06 -10.51
C TYR A 142 2.86 -0.35 -11.87
N TYR A 143 1.66 -0.92 -11.85
CA TYR A 143 0.80 -0.99 -13.02
C TYR A 143 0.00 0.30 -13.14
N GLU A 144 -0.12 0.85 -14.35
CA GLU A 144 -0.87 2.07 -14.61
C GLU A 144 -1.89 1.85 -15.72
N GLN A 145 -3.13 2.23 -15.46
CA GLN A 145 -4.20 2.29 -16.45
C GLN A 145 -4.96 3.60 -16.36
N TYR A 146 -5.56 4.01 -17.47
CA TYR A 146 -6.39 5.20 -17.52
C TYR A 146 -7.85 4.79 -17.68
N VAL A 147 -8.71 5.40 -16.87
CA VAL A 147 -10.15 5.13 -16.89
C VAL A 147 -10.92 6.44 -17.00
N LYS A 148 -12.21 6.32 -17.32
CA LYS A 148 -13.10 7.45 -17.49
C LYS A 148 -13.29 8.20 -16.15
N PRO A 149 -13.15 9.54 -16.11
CA PRO A 149 -13.51 10.33 -14.94
C PRO A 149 -14.98 10.12 -14.51
N GLY A 150 -15.23 10.06 -13.21
CA GLY A 150 -16.54 9.75 -12.62
C GLY A 150 -16.93 8.27 -12.67
N SER A 151 -16.04 7.38 -13.11
CA SER A 151 -16.30 5.94 -13.07
C SER A 151 -16.12 5.39 -11.65
N LYS A 152 -16.97 4.43 -11.28
CA LYS A 152 -16.74 3.61 -10.09
C LYS A 152 -15.67 2.58 -10.39
N TYR A 153 -14.63 2.52 -9.56
CA TYR A 153 -13.56 1.56 -9.73
C TYR A 153 -13.75 0.34 -8.84
N SER A 154 -13.57 -0.84 -9.44
CA SER A 154 -13.48 -2.11 -8.73
C SER A 154 -12.12 -2.73 -9.04
N LEU A 155 -11.45 -3.27 -8.02
CA LEU A 155 -10.17 -3.92 -8.20
C LEU A 155 -10.28 -5.11 -9.17
N PRO A 156 -9.20 -5.40 -9.92
CA PRO A 156 -9.14 -6.58 -10.77
C PRO A 156 -9.45 -7.86 -9.98
N LEU A 157 -10.22 -8.77 -10.56
CA LEU A 157 -10.68 -10.01 -9.90
C LEU A 157 -9.64 -11.16 -9.91
N VAL A 158 -8.54 -11.03 -10.65
CA VAL A 158 -7.62 -12.16 -10.90
C VAL A 158 -6.17 -11.71 -10.73
N PHE A 159 -5.50 -12.32 -9.75
CA PHE A 159 -4.06 -12.20 -9.50
C PHE A 159 -3.47 -13.59 -9.36
N ASN A 160 -2.29 -13.82 -9.93
CA ASN A 160 -1.59 -15.09 -9.78
C ASN A 160 -0.64 -14.95 -8.60
N THR A 161 -1.01 -15.54 -7.47
CA THR A 161 -0.10 -15.66 -6.32
C THR A 161 0.99 -16.66 -6.65
N LYS A 162 2.25 -16.37 -6.31
CA LYS A 162 3.31 -17.39 -6.37
C LYS A 162 2.92 -18.55 -5.46
N GLU A 163 2.80 -19.77 -6.00
CA GLU A 163 2.41 -20.94 -5.21
C GLU A 163 3.33 -21.10 -3.99
N GLY A 164 2.73 -21.20 -2.79
CA GLY A 164 3.43 -21.54 -1.55
C GLY A 164 4.03 -20.38 -0.74
N SER A 165 3.86 -19.11 -1.11
CA SER A 165 4.48 -17.97 -0.39
C SER A 165 3.60 -17.28 0.66
N HIS A 166 2.30 -17.55 0.72
CA HIS A 166 1.35 -16.81 1.57
C HIS A 166 0.48 -17.75 2.40
N TYR A 167 1.03 -18.25 3.52
CA TYR A 167 0.40 -19.23 4.42
C TYR A 167 -0.72 -18.62 5.26
N GLY A 168 -1.92 -18.50 4.68
CA GLY A 168 -3.11 -17.98 5.38
C GLY A 168 -3.14 -16.46 5.49
N GLU A 169 -2.41 -15.75 4.63
CA GLU A 169 -2.47 -14.30 4.50
C GLU A 169 -3.60 -13.90 3.54
N GLN A 170 -4.23 -12.76 3.81
CA GLN A 170 -5.21 -12.13 2.92
C GLN A 170 -4.59 -10.91 2.24
N LEU A 171 -4.73 -10.81 0.92
CA LEU A 171 -4.36 -9.61 0.16
C LEU A 171 -5.41 -8.52 0.39
N LEU A 172 -4.98 -7.42 0.98
CA LEU A 172 -5.79 -6.22 1.16
C LEU A 172 -5.17 -5.07 0.36
N TRP A 173 -6.03 -4.18 -0.16
CA TRP A 173 -5.63 -3.04 -0.97
C TRP A 173 -5.94 -1.75 -0.24
N TYR A 174 -5.12 -0.71 -0.39
CA TYR A 174 -5.24 0.55 0.35
C TYR A 174 -4.97 1.75 -0.55
N ASP A 175 -5.53 2.90 -0.21
CA ASP A 175 -5.31 4.19 -0.88
C ASP A 175 -4.08 4.95 -0.36
N ASN A 176 -3.26 4.30 0.47
CA ASN A 176 -2.06 4.87 1.07
C ASN A 176 -0.90 3.85 1.04
N PRO A 177 0.34 4.29 0.79
CA PRO A 177 1.52 3.43 0.69
C PRO A 177 1.86 2.71 2.01
N GLU A 178 1.36 3.21 3.14
CA GLU A 178 1.51 2.58 4.44
C GLU A 178 0.61 1.34 4.60
N CYS A 179 -0.40 1.17 3.74
CA CYS A 179 -1.39 0.09 3.76
C CYS A 179 -2.27 0.06 5.03
N THR A 180 -2.74 1.23 5.45
CA THR A 180 -3.45 1.45 6.73
C THR A 180 -4.90 1.88 6.56
N GLY A 181 -5.70 1.67 7.62
CA GLY A 181 -7.12 2.04 7.67
C GLY A 181 -8.03 1.00 7.02
N THR A 182 -9.18 1.45 6.52
CA THR A 182 -10.13 0.57 5.82
C THR A 182 -9.61 0.23 4.42
N PRO A 183 -9.55 -1.05 4.04
CA PRO A 183 -9.15 -1.45 2.71
C PRO A 183 -9.98 -0.79 1.61
N PHE A 184 -9.32 -0.44 0.50
CA PHE A 184 -9.89 0.13 -0.70
C PHE A 184 -11.09 -0.67 -1.21
N ALA A 185 -11.01 -2.01 -1.17
CA ALA A 185 -12.07 -2.90 -1.65
C ALA A 185 -13.42 -2.73 -0.93
N GLU A 186 -13.41 -2.19 0.29
CA GLU A 186 -14.60 -2.01 1.13
C GLU A 186 -15.24 -0.62 0.96
N LYS A 187 -14.62 0.29 0.22
CA LYS A 187 -15.18 1.63 -0.04
C LYS A 187 -15.69 1.73 -1.49
N THR A 188 -16.63 2.64 -1.70
CA THR A 188 -17.03 3.04 -3.06
C THR A 188 -16.24 4.26 -3.49
N TYR A 189 -15.35 4.12 -4.48
CA TYR A 189 -14.57 5.23 -5.01
C TYR A 189 -15.10 5.70 -6.36
N GLU A 190 -15.31 7.01 -6.47
CA GLU A 190 -15.56 7.69 -7.73
C GLU A 190 -14.25 8.33 -8.20
N LEU A 191 -13.77 7.94 -9.38
CA LEU A 191 -12.47 8.37 -9.87
C LEU A 191 -12.55 9.72 -10.57
N ASN A 192 -12.23 10.78 -9.83
CA ASN A 192 -12.18 12.14 -10.36
C ASN A 192 -10.74 12.67 -10.52
N GLU A 193 -9.77 12.00 -9.90
CA GLU A 193 -8.36 12.33 -9.96
C GLU A 193 -7.52 11.05 -10.05
N ASN A 194 -6.22 11.23 -10.31
CA ASN A 194 -5.28 10.10 -10.32
C ASN A 194 -5.24 9.47 -8.93
N ILE A 195 -5.22 8.14 -8.88
CA ILE A 195 -5.18 7.39 -7.64
C ILE A 195 -4.07 6.35 -7.66
N ASP A 196 -3.43 6.19 -6.52
CA ASP A 196 -2.45 5.16 -6.24
C ASP A 196 -3.05 4.19 -5.21
N ILE A 197 -3.05 2.90 -5.53
CA ILE A 197 -3.62 1.83 -4.70
C ILE A 197 -2.53 0.81 -4.42
N TYR A 198 -2.36 0.43 -3.16
CA TYR A 198 -1.25 -0.37 -2.67
C TYR A 198 -1.76 -1.69 -2.09
N GLY A 199 -1.24 -2.81 -2.59
CA GLY A 199 -1.55 -4.15 -2.10
C GLY A 199 -0.59 -4.58 -1.00
N ALA A 200 -1.11 -5.23 0.04
CA ALA A 200 -0.29 -5.87 1.07
C ALA A 200 -0.95 -7.15 1.61
N TRP A 201 -0.11 -8.13 1.90
CA TRP A 201 -0.49 -9.39 2.54
C TRP A 201 -0.53 -9.23 4.06
N PHE A 202 -1.59 -9.75 4.68
CA PHE A 202 -1.81 -9.70 6.13
C PHE A 202 -2.21 -11.05 6.68
N ASP A 203 -1.67 -11.41 7.84
CA ASP A 203 -2.30 -12.45 8.65
C ASP A 203 -3.59 -11.93 9.27
N THR A 204 -4.73 -12.44 8.80
CA THR A 204 -6.07 -12.11 9.34
C THR A 204 -6.65 -13.25 10.17
N ASP A 205 -5.91 -14.36 10.33
CA ASP A 205 -6.36 -15.52 11.09
C ASP A 205 -6.21 -15.26 12.61
N SER A 206 -7.34 -14.88 13.22
CA SER A 206 -7.41 -14.61 14.66
C SER A 206 -7.06 -15.81 15.52
N SER A 207 -7.14 -17.05 15.00
CA SER A 207 -6.80 -18.27 15.76
C SER A 207 -5.31 -18.39 16.08
N LYS A 208 -4.46 -17.65 15.37
CA LYS A 208 -3.00 -17.62 15.61
C LYS A 208 -2.62 -16.73 16.80
N PHE A 209 -3.57 -15.99 17.36
CA PHE A 209 -3.35 -15.13 18.53
C PHE A 209 -3.91 -15.79 19.78
N GLU A 210 -3.02 -16.24 20.67
CA GLU A 210 -3.40 -16.73 21.99
C GLU A 210 -3.67 -15.54 22.90
N VAL A 211 -4.93 -15.31 23.24
CA VAL A 211 -5.38 -14.19 24.07
C VAL A 211 -6.07 -14.73 25.32
N ASP A 212 -5.76 -14.18 26.49
CA ASP A 212 -6.45 -14.56 27.73
C ASP A 212 -7.84 -13.91 27.86
N GLU A 213 -8.57 -14.29 28.92
CA GLU A 213 -9.91 -13.77 29.23
C GLU A 213 -9.98 -12.25 29.43
N ASN A 214 -8.83 -11.60 29.69
CA ASN A 214 -8.73 -10.15 29.90
C ASN A 214 -8.29 -9.39 28.64
N GLY A 215 -8.18 -10.07 27.49
CA GLY A 215 -7.72 -9.47 26.25
C GLY A 215 -6.20 -9.26 26.19
N VAL A 216 -5.41 -10.00 27.00
CA VAL A 216 -3.94 -9.92 26.95
C VAL A 216 -3.42 -10.91 25.92
N LEU A 217 -2.68 -10.43 24.92
CA LEU A 217 -1.99 -11.28 23.95
C LEU A 217 -0.84 -12.01 24.64
N ASN A 218 -0.92 -13.34 24.75
CA ASN A 218 0.10 -14.22 25.29
C ASN A 218 1.11 -14.67 24.24
N LYS A 219 0.63 -15.05 23.05
CA LYS A 219 1.48 -15.60 22.00
C LYS A 219 0.87 -15.37 20.64
N TYR A 220 1.72 -15.15 19.65
CA TYR A 220 1.39 -15.20 18.23
C TYR A 220 2.09 -16.41 17.62
N LEU A 221 1.31 -17.29 17.01
CA LEU A 221 1.75 -18.56 16.42
C LEU A 221 1.97 -18.49 14.90
N GLY A 222 1.70 -17.33 14.29
CA GLY A 222 1.83 -17.15 12.86
C GLY A 222 3.27 -16.91 12.39
N TYR A 223 3.47 -17.03 11.08
CA TYR A 223 4.77 -16.88 10.42
C TYR A 223 4.87 -15.59 9.60
N CYS A 224 3.80 -14.81 9.55
CA CYS A 224 3.71 -13.60 8.74
C CYS A 224 4.57 -12.49 9.33
N ASN A 225 5.22 -11.74 8.45
CA ASN A 225 6.02 -10.57 8.83
C ASN A 225 5.20 -9.26 8.89
N LYS A 226 3.93 -9.30 8.46
CA LYS A 226 2.96 -8.22 8.59
C LYS A 226 1.69 -8.76 9.27
N ILE A 227 1.29 -8.14 10.38
CA ILE A 227 0.15 -8.62 11.18
C ILE A 227 -0.79 -7.48 11.56
N ILE A 228 -2.08 -7.80 11.65
CA ILE A 228 -3.08 -6.93 12.27
C ILE A 228 -3.53 -7.59 13.56
N LEU A 229 -3.33 -6.92 14.69
CA LEU A 229 -3.82 -7.42 15.97
C LEU A 229 -5.36 -7.41 15.96
N PRO A 230 -6.05 -8.51 16.28
CA PRO A 230 -7.51 -8.49 16.34
C PRO A 230 -8.04 -7.63 17.49
N ASN A 231 -9.27 -7.10 17.35
CA ASN A 231 -9.88 -6.16 18.31
C ASN A 231 -10.16 -6.76 19.71
N ASN A 232 -10.09 -8.07 19.89
CA ASN A 232 -10.18 -8.70 21.21
C ASN A 232 -8.87 -8.56 22.03
N ILE A 233 -7.76 -8.16 21.38
CA ILE A 233 -6.50 -7.89 22.06
C ILE A 233 -6.50 -6.45 22.55
N LYS A 234 -6.57 -6.27 23.87
CA LYS A 234 -6.54 -4.97 24.55
C LYS A 234 -5.18 -4.66 25.15
N LYS A 235 -4.35 -5.67 25.41
CA LYS A 235 -3.09 -5.51 26.13
C LYS A 235 -2.01 -6.43 25.58
N ILE A 236 -0.77 -5.98 25.60
CA ILE A 236 0.42 -6.83 25.43
C ILE A 236 1.18 -6.78 26.76
N LYS A 237 1.35 -7.92 27.45
CA LYS A 237 2.04 -7.99 28.74
C LYS A 237 3.56 -8.14 28.57
N ASP A 238 4.30 -7.89 29.66
CA ASP A 238 5.75 -7.99 29.76
C ASP A 238 6.34 -9.35 29.32
N ILE A 239 7.59 -9.33 28.82
CA ILE A 239 8.43 -10.38 28.18
C ILE A 239 8.32 -10.54 26.64
N ALA A 240 8.70 -9.53 25.85
CA ALA A 240 9.27 -9.88 24.52
C ALA A 240 10.55 -10.70 24.71
N PRO A 241 11.08 -11.39 23.69
CA PRO A 241 10.60 -11.72 22.33
C PRO A 241 9.73 -13.01 22.23
N ASP A 242 9.35 -13.62 23.35
CA ASP A 242 8.63 -14.90 23.37
C ASP A 242 7.19 -14.82 22.81
N ARG A 243 6.55 -13.63 22.88
CA ARG A 243 5.19 -13.43 22.38
C ARG A 243 5.06 -13.41 20.87
N PHE A 244 6.12 -13.03 20.15
CA PHE A 244 6.14 -12.92 18.69
C PHE A 244 7.26 -13.79 18.09
N ARG A 245 7.46 -14.98 18.66
CA ARG A 245 8.48 -15.94 18.23
C ARG A 245 8.18 -16.44 16.82
N THR A 246 8.82 -15.82 15.83
CA THR A 246 8.88 -16.37 14.47
C THR A 246 9.95 -17.47 14.45
N GLY A 247 9.53 -18.73 14.48
CA GLY A 247 10.32 -19.85 13.94
C GLY A 247 11.53 -20.38 14.72
N ALA A 248 11.74 -20.10 16.02
CA ALA A 248 12.71 -20.88 16.80
C ALA A 248 12.01 -22.09 17.44
N SER A 249 12.48 -23.30 17.18
CA SER A 249 12.15 -24.50 17.94
C SER A 249 12.37 -24.29 19.44
N ASP A 250 11.63 -25.00 20.27
CA ASP A 250 11.82 -25.04 21.73
C ASP A 250 13.28 -25.33 22.13
N GLY A 251 13.76 -24.65 23.19
CA GLY A 251 15.06 -24.84 23.84
C GLY A 251 16.02 -23.66 23.60
N ILE A 252 16.57 -22.97 24.59
CA ILE A 252 17.33 -23.48 25.76
C ILE A 252 17.05 -22.59 26.99
N HIS A 253 16.65 -23.20 28.11
CA HIS A 253 16.67 -22.55 29.42
C HIS A 253 18.04 -22.77 30.06
N ASP A 254 18.73 -21.70 30.47
CA ASP A 254 19.78 -21.84 31.49
C ASP A 254 19.15 -21.78 32.90
N SER A 255 19.78 -22.48 33.83
CA SER A 255 19.33 -22.61 35.21
C SER A 255 19.64 -21.38 36.08
N ALA A 256 19.97 -20.22 35.49
CA ALA A 256 20.32 -18.99 36.21
C ALA A 256 19.26 -17.88 36.08
N GLY A 257 18.20 -18.06 35.28
CA GLY A 257 17.12 -17.07 35.16
C GLY A 257 17.56 -15.74 34.54
N ILE A 258 18.69 -15.74 33.83
CA ILE A 258 19.17 -14.60 33.07
C ILE A 258 18.67 -14.77 31.64
N TYR A 259 17.84 -13.83 31.17
CA TYR A 259 17.40 -13.71 29.78
C TYR A 259 18.61 -13.38 28.89
N GLN A 260 19.44 -14.37 28.60
CA GLN A 260 20.42 -14.27 27.53
C GLN A 260 19.67 -14.57 26.23
N SER A 261 19.55 -13.55 25.40
CA SER A 261 18.89 -13.52 24.09
C SER A 261 19.53 -14.52 23.11
N ALA A 262 19.24 -15.80 23.27
CA ALA A 262 19.78 -16.87 22.44
C ALA A 262 19.24 -16.87 21.00
N TRP A 263 18.38 -15.93 20.60
CA TRP A 263 17.98 -15.72 19.20
C TRP A 263 18.13 -14.28 18.73
N ALA A 264 19.22 -13.63 19.18
CA ALA A 264 19.70 -12.37 18.60
C ALA A 264 19.92 -12.42 17.06
N ASN A 265 19.69 -13.54 16.39
CA ASN A 265 19.59 -13.66 14.94
C ASN A 265 18.32 -14.42 14.55
N VAL A 266 17.22 -13.72 14.29
CA VAL A 266 16.41 -14.02 13.10
C VAL A 266 16.80 -13.00 12.04
N ILE A 267 18.11 -12.99 11.74
CA ILE A 267 18.53 -12.92 10.34
C ILE A 267 18.04 -14.25 9.78
N SER A 268 17.39 -14.20 8.61
CA SER A 268 17.17 -15.34 7.74
C SER A 268 18.07 -16.51 8.13
N ASP A 269 17.48 -17.65 8.49
CA ASP A 269 18.20 -18.90 8.26
C ASP A 269 18.75 -18.85 6.83
N GLU A 270 19.82 -19.60 6.53
CA GLU A 270 20.52 -19.55 5.24
C GLU A 270 19.62 -19.83 4.01
N THR A 271 18.31 -20.05 4.23
CA THR A 271 17.24 -20.22 3.25
C THR A 271 16.34 -18.99 3.01
N GLY A 272 16.40 -17.93 3.84
CA GLY A 272 15.63 -16.69 3.62
C GLY A 272 14.13 -16.75 3.98
N LEU A 273 13.69 -17.79 4.71
CA LEU A 273 12.26 -18.14 4.83
C LEU A 273 11.55 -17.51 6.04
N TYR A 274 12.25 -17.09 7.09
CA TYR A 274 11.63 -16.55 8.30
C TYR A 274 12.08 -15.12 8.57
N GLY A 275 11.35 -14.14 8.03
CA GLY A 275 11.56 -12.72 8.35
C GLY A 275 10.82 -12.37 9.64
N GLY A 276 11.52 -11.88 10.66
CA GLY A 276 10.87 -11.36 11.87
C GLY A 276 9.81 -10.29 11.55
N LEU A 277 8.93 -10.00 12.51
CA LEU A 277 7.86 -8.99 12.34
C LEU A 277 8.41 -7.67 11.79
N ARG A 278 7.91 -7.27 10.62
CA ARG A 278 8.24 -6.02 9.91
C ARG A 278 7.21 -4.94 10.15
N ILE A 279 5.93 -5.27 10.09
CA ILE A 279 4.86 -4.28 10.28
C ILE A 279 3.80 -4.85 11.22
N VAL A 280 3.43 -4.08 12.23
CA VAL A 280 2.37 -4.44 13.17
C VAL A 280 1.34 -3.33 13.22
N TYR A 281 0.09 -3.71 12.98
CA TYR A 281 -1.07 -2.84 13.12
C TYR A 281 -1.70 -3.10 14.48
N ILE A 282 -1.59 -2.10 15.35
CA ILE A 282 -2.18 -2.10 16.68
C ILE A 282 -3.64 -1.69 16.55
N ASN A 283 -4.55 -2.54 16.98
CA ASN A 283 -6.00 -2.28 16.85
C ASN A 283 -6.47 -1.08 17.68
N SER A 284 -7.70 -0.63 17.38
CA SER A 284 -8.33 0.51 18.05
C SER A 284 -8.69 0.25 19.51
N GLU A 285 -8.83 -1.00 19.92
CA GLU A 285 -9.20 -1.41 21.28
C GLU A 285 -7.98 -1.60 22.20
N MET A 286 -6.76 -1.43 21.68
CA MET A 286 -5.53 -1.55 22.47
C MET A 286 -5.46 -0.43 23.53
N GLU A 287 -5.32 -0.83 24.79
CA GLU A 287 -5.23 0.04 25.96
C GLU A 287 -3.77 0.27 26.39
N THR A 288 -2.94 -0.78 26.36
CA THR A 288 -1.57 -0.71 26.88
C THR A 288 -0.60 -1.61 26.12
N LEU A 289 0.59 -1.08 25.85
CA LEU A 289 1.77 -1.86 25.50
C LEU A 289 2.62 -2.02 26.76
N GLY A 290 2.78 -3.24 27.24
CA GLY A 290 3.54 -3.55 28.45
C GLY A 290 5.05 -3.34 28.30
N ASP A 291 5.76 -3.55 29.40
CA ASP A 291 7.22 -3.52 29.41
C ASP A 291 7.76 -4.53 28.39
N CYS A 292 8.87 -4.17 27.75
CA CYS A 292 9.49 -4.95 26.69
C CYS A 292 8.58 -5.37 25.52
N ALA A 293 7.34 -4.90 25.30
CA ALA A 293 6.35 -5.50 24.38
C ALA A 293 6.85 -5.95 22.98
N PHE A 294 7.75 -5.19 22.35
CA PHE A 294 8.37 -5.46 21.04
C PHE A 294 9.91 -5.42 21.11
N ARG A 295 10.49 -5.59 22.31
CA ARG A 295 11.95 -5.59 22.46
C ARG A 295 12.57 -6.68 21.58
N ASP A 296 13.70 -6.34 20.97
CA ASP A 296 14.45 -7.20 20.05
C ASP A 296 13.69 -7.61 18.78
N CYS A 297 12.56 -6.97 18.43
CA CYS A 297 11.96 -7.08 17.10
C CYS A 297 12.81 -6.33 16.07
N LYS A 298 14.00 -6.87 15.74
CA LYS A 298 15.02 -6.22 14.91
C LYS A 298 14.55 -5.93 13.48
N ALA A 299 13.60 -6.70 12.98
CA ALA A 299 13.01 -6.52 11.66
C ALA A 299 11.88 -5.49 11.63
N LEU A 300 11.40 -5.00 12.80
CA LEU A 300 10.24 -4.12 12.89
C LEU A 300 10.55 -2.78 12.24
N GLU A 301 9.90 -2.52 11.12
CA GLU A 301 10.01 -1.32 10.29
C GLU A 301 8.99 -0.25 10.70
N LYS A 302 7.77 -0.69 11.01
CA LYS A 302 6.63 0.19 11.29
C LYS A 302 5.73 -0.40 12.37
N LEU A 303 5.29 0.46 13.29
CA LEU A 303 4.19 0.19 14.19
C LEU A 303 3.09 1.22 13.90
N ILE A 304 1.88 0.73 13.63
CA ILE A 304 0.79 1.56 13.11
C ILE A 304 -0.40 1.45 14.06
N PHE A 305 -0.80 2.56 14.65
CA PHE A 305 -1.92 2.59 15.59
C PHE A 305 -3.23 2.91 14.86
N LEU A 306 -4.19 1.99 14.91
CA LEU A 306 -5.51 2.13 14.29
C LEU A 306 -6.51 2.87 15.19
N GLY A 307 -6.09 3.27 16.40
CA GLY A 307 -6.87 4.10 17.30
C GLY A 307 -6.00 4.72 18.39
N ASP A 308 -6.62 5.60 19.17
CA ASP A 308 -5.94 6.44 20.16
C ASP A 308 -6.16 5.98 21.61
N ASN A 309 -6.58 4.73 21.83
CA ASN A 309 -6.92 4.23 23.17
C ASN A 309 -5.72 3.88 24.05
N ILE A 310 -4.52 3.82 23.48
CA ILE A 310 -3.31 3.46 24.22
C ILE A 310 -2.92 4.59 25.16
N SER A 311 -3.05 4.34 26.45
CA SER A 311 -2.69 5.30 27.50
C SER A 311 -1.28 5.08 28.05
N SER A 312 -0.66 3.92 27.80
CA SER A 312 0.67 3.61 28.33
C SER A 312 1.48 2.71 27.41
N ILE A 313 2.76 3.03 27.29
CA ILE A 313 3.81 2.22 26.69
C ILE A 313 4.83 1.90 27.78
N GLY A 314 5.19 0.63 27.92
CA GLY A 314 6.06 0.11 28.95
C GLY A 314 7.54 0.47 28.78
N LYS A 315 8.31 0.23 29.84
CA LYS A 315 9.77 0.33 29.82
C LYS A 315 10.35 -0.59 28.76
N TYR A 316 11.37 -0.15 28.04
CA TYR A 316 12.04 -0.94 27.00
C TYR A 316 11.12 -1.52 25.91
N ALA A 317 9.91 -0.99 25.72
CA ALA A 317 8.90 -1.60 24.84
C ALA A 317 9.38 -1.79 23.39
N PHE A 318 10.28 -0.94 22.88
CA PHE A 318 10.86 -1.03 21.54
C PHE A 318 12.39 -1.09 21.58
N ALA A 319 12.97 -1.54 22.70
CA ALA A 319 14.41 -1.62 22.83
C ALA A 319 14.99 -2.59 21.79
N ASN A 320 16.12 -2.23 21.19
CA ASN A 320 16.80 -3.00 20.13
C ASN A 320 15.98 -3.23 18.84
N CYS A 321 14.93 -2.45 18.57
CA CYS A 321 14.26 -2.48 17.26
C CYS A 321 15.10 -1.71 16.23
N GLN A 322 15.80 -2.44 15.35
CA GLN A 322 16.88 -1.90 14.50
C GLN A 322 16.45 -1.49 13.09
N LYS A 323 15.15 -1.50 12.79
CA LYS A 323 14.60 -1.06 11.51
C LYS A 323 13.46 -0.06 11.63
N ILE A 324 13.07 0.35 12.84
CA ILE A 324 11.93 1.27 13.02
C ILE A 324 12.25 2.57 12.30
N SER A 325 11.51 2.84 11.23
CA SER A 325 11.68 4.01 10.37
C SER A 325 10.52 4.98 10.49
N TYR A 326 9.41 4.52 11.07
CA TYR A 326 8.19 5.29 11.28
C TYR A 326 7.58 4.91 12.62
N PHE A 327 7.22 5.91 13.42
CA PHE A 327 6.56 5.73 14.70
C PHE A 327 5.80 7.01 15.08
N ASP A 328 4.47 6.97 14.99
CA ASP A 328 3.59 8.01 15.50
C ASP A 328 3.02 7.59 16.85
N LEU A 329 3.27 8.39 17.88
CA LEU A 329 2.83 8.06 19.24
C LEU A 329 1.31 8.34 19.39
N PRO A 330 0.51 7.43 19.98
CA PRO A 330 -0.91 7.67 20.24
C PRO A 330 -1.12 8.90 21.12
N THR A 331 -2.20 9.63 20.86
CA THR A 331 -2.40 10.96 21.47
C THR A 331 -2.56 10.93 23.00
N LYS A 332 -3.02 9.81 23.59
CA LYS A 332 -3.19 9.67 25.04
C LYS A 332 -1.89 9.38 25.81
N VAL A 333 -0.78 9.08 25.12
CA VAL A 333 0.49 8.76 25.80
C VAL A 333 1.16 10.04 26.28
N THR A 334 1.36 10.15 27.59
CA THR A 334 1.98 11.32 28.24
C THR A 334 3.41 11.08 28.70
N GLU A 335 3.89 9.85 28.69
CA GLU A 335 5.22 9.47 29.19
C GLU A 335 5.93 8.53 28.22
N ILE A 336 7.20 8.82 27.93
CA ILE A 336 8.14 7.87 27.33
C ILE A 336 8.98 7.28 28.46
N LYS A 337 8.70 6.04 28.82
CA LYS A 337 9.33 5.37 29.95
C LYS A 337 10.78 5.01 29.69
N GLU A 338 11.44 4.57 30.75
CA GLU A 338 12.84 4.15 30.77
C GLU A 338 13.16 3.20 29.60
N GLY A 339 14.17 3.57 28.81
CA GLY A 339 14.67 2.76 27.71
C GLY A 339 13.69 2.41 26.59
N THR A 340 12.52 3.06 26.49
CA THR A 340 11.45 2.71 25.52
C THR A 340 11.97 2.52 24.09
N PHE A 341 12.86 3.41 23.62
CA PHE A 341 13.54 3.38 22.32
C PHE A 341 15.06 3.21 22.47
N HIS A 342 15.50 2.48 23.49
CA HIS A 342 16.92 2.17 23.69
C HIS A 342 17.46 1.38 22.49
N ASN A 343 18.59 1.82 21.93
CA ASN A 343 19.31 1.10 20.87
C ASN A 343 18.45 0.83 19.61
N THR A 344 17.54 1.76 19.27
CA THR A 344 16.75 1.69 18.04
C THR A 344 17.52 2.29 16.88
N PHE A 345 17.88 1.46 15.91
CA PHE A 345 18.61 1.87 14.71
C PHE A 345 17.65 1.98 13.53
N ALA A 346 17.92 2.91 12.63
CA ALA A 346 17.27 2.95 11.32
C ALA A 346 18.37 3.29 10.32
N ILE A 347 18.98 2.25 9.74
CA ILE A 347 20.10 2.45 8.80
C ILE A 347 19.56 3.20 7.58
N ASN A 348 20.21 4.31 7.20
CA ASN A 348 19.86 5.13 6.04
C ASN A 348 18.44 5.73 6.06
N LYS A 349 17.80 5.83 7.23
CA LYS A 349 16.49 6.47 7.40
C LYS A 349 16.56 7.54 8.48
N LYS A 350 15.99 8.71 8.20
CA LYS A 350 15.79 9.75 9.20
C LYS A 350 14.45 9.49 9.88
N VAL A 351 14.46 9.24 11.18
CA VAL A 351 13.24 9.11 11.97
C VAL A 351 12.93 10.46 12.58
N GLU A 352 11.76 11.00 12.28
CA GLU A 352 11.24 12.22 12.91
C GLU A 352 10.10 11.84 13.84
N MET A 353 10.07 12.42 15.05
CA MET A 353 9.03 12.14 16.04
C MET A 353 8.38 13.43 16.53
N TYR A 354 7.06 13.47 16.44
CA TYR A 354 6.24 14.53 17.05
C TYR A 354 5.52 13.98 18.28
N LEU A 355 5.97 14.38 19.47
CA LEU A 355 5.51 13.82 20.75
C LEU A 355 4.54 14.81 21.43
N ALA A 356 3.39 15.01 20.80
CA ALA A 356 2.43 16.09 21.07
C ALA A 356 2.00 16.25 22.54
N ASN A 357 1.81 15.12 23.23
CA ASN A 357 1.26 15.09 24.59
C ASN A 357 2.24 14.58 25.65
N VAL A 358 3.48 14.28 25.26
CA VAL A 358 4.49 13.78 26.18
C VAL A 358 4.94 14.90 27.12
N THR A 359 4.72 14.69 28.42
CA THR A 359 5.20 15.56 29.51
C THR A 359 6.49 15.05 30.13
N THR A 360 6.76 13.75 30.06
CA THR A 360 7.91 13.12 30.72
C THR A 360 8.65 12.18 29.77
N ILE A 361 9.96 12.36 29.66
CA ILE A 361 10.88 11.41 29.03
C ILE A 361 11.78 10.88 30.13
N SER A 362 11.74 9.58 30.41
CA SER A 362 12.53 8.98 31.49
C SER A 362 13.99 8.69 31.08
N ASP A 363 14.75 8.16 32.03
CA ASP A 363 16.16 7.81 31.86
C ASP A 363 16.38 6.88 30.66
N ASN A 364 17.43 7.15 29.89
CA ASN A 364 17.86 6.37 28.72
C ASN A 364 16.77 6.10 27.66
N ALA A 365 15.64 6.82 27.68
CA ALA A 365 14.47 6.57 26.83
C ALA A 365 14.80 6.42 25.34
N PHE A 366 15.73 7.20 24.81
CA PHE A 366 16.21 7.17 23.43
C PHE A 366 17.72 6.90 23.35
N GLN A 367 18.35 6.35 24.40
CA GLN A 367 19.79 6.12 24.39
C GLN A 367 20.19 5.29 23.17
N ASN A 368 21.18 5.76 22.40
CA ASN A 368 21.66 5.13 21.17
C ASN A 368 20.58 4.98 20.08
N SER A 369 19.61 5.89 20.02
CA SER A 369 18.57 5.92 18.98
C SER A 369 19.03 6.68 17.73
N HIS A 370 18.60 6.22 16.55
CA HIS A 370 18.78 6.88 15.24
C HIS A 370 17.74 7.96 14.94
N VAL A 371 17.00 8.40 15.95
CA VAL A 371 16.07 9.52 15.81
C VAL A 371 16.80 10.78 15.35
N ALA A 372 16.34 11.34 14.23
CA ALA A 372 16.97 12.48 13.57
C ALA A 372 16.39 13.82 14.02
N LYS A 373 15.09 13.85 14.32
CA LYS A 373 14.38 15.02 14.81
C LYS A 373 13.32 14.63 15.84
N ILE A 374 13.22 15.40 16.91
CA ILE A 374 12.14 15.26 17.91
C ILE A 374 11.53 16.62 18.20
N THR A 375 10.21 16.69 18.29
CA THR A 375 9.48 17.88 18.74
C THR A 375 8.63 17.55 19.97
N LEU A 376 8.81 18.36 21.03
CA LEU A 376 8.26 18.17 22.37
C LEU A 376 7.50 19.43 22.84
N PRO A 377 6.22 19.59 22.51
CA PRO A 377 5.48 20.80 22.85
C PRO A 377 4.99 20.87 24.29
N LYS A 378 4.99 19.77 25.04
CA LYS A 378 4.45 19.72 26.42
C LYS A 378 5.41 19.15 27.46
N VAL A 379 6.65 18.85 27.09
CA VAL A 379 7.61 18.20 28.00
C VAL A 379 7.92 19.10 29.20
N THR A 380 7.98 18.51 30.38
CA THR A 380 8.37 19.17 31.64
C THR A 380 9.54 18.45 32.32
N PHE A 381 9.83 17.20 31.95
CA PHE A 381 10.93 16.42 32.52
C PHE A 381 11.64 15.57 31.45
N ILE A 382 12.98 15.61 31.47
CA ILE A 382 13.86 14.76 30.66
C ILE A 382 14.88 14.08 31.58
N GLY A 383 14.82 12.76 31.61
CA GLY A 383 15.60 11.87 32.45
C GLY A 383 17.06 11.72 32.01
N LYS A 384 17.84 11.10 32.88
CA LYS A 384 19.29 10.99 32.75
C LYS A 384 19.63 10.18 31.51
N GLY A 385 20.46 10.76 30.65
CA GLY A 385 20.91 10.09 29.45
C GLY A 385 19.81 9.75 28.45
N ALA A 386 18.63 10.39 28.56
CA ALA A 386 17.50 10.15 27.66
C ALA A 386 17.90 10.15 26.19
N PHE A 387 18.83 11.01 25.77
CA PHE A 387 19.35 11.11 24.40
C PHE A 387 20.85 10.80 24.28
N LYS A 388 21.42 10.03 25.22
CA LYS A 388 22.86 9.69 25.17
C LYS A 388 23.16 8.90 23.90
N ALA A 389 24.24 9.27 23.20
CA ALA A 389 24.71 8.61 21.98
C ALA A 389 23.68 8.62 20.82
N CYS A 390 22.75 9.57 20.80
CA CYS A 390 21.89 9.82 19.63
C CYS A 390 22.67 10.58 18.54
N ASN A 391 23.62 9.90 17.89
CA ASN A 391 24.57 10.54 16.97
C ASN A 391 23.92 11.09 15.68
N TYR A 392 22.66 10.71 15.41
CA TYR A 392 21.89 11.19 14.26
C TYR A 392 20.89 12.30 14.62
N LEU A 393 20.73 12.63 15.91
CA LEU A 393 19.79 13.65 16.36
C LEU A 393 20.31 15.04 15.96
N THR A 394 19.82 15.50 14.81
CA THR A 394 20.15 16.81 14.26
C THR A 394 19.24 17.92 14.75
N ASN A 395 18.11 17.61 15.40
CA ASN A 395 17.17 18.64 15.86
C ASN A 395 16.28 18.16 17.05
N LEU A 396 16.30 18.88 18.17
CA LEU A 396 15.44 18.61 19.34
C LEU A 396 14.67 19.88 19.73
N THR A 397 13.44 20.01 19.25
CA THR A 397 12.61 21.20 19.49
C THR A 397 11.77 21.03 20.76
N ILE A 398 11.86 21.97 21.71
CA ILE A 398 11.02 22.01 22.92
C ILE A 398 10.16 23.27 22.85
N LEU A 399 8.82 23.12 22.79
CA LEU A 399 7.86 24.22 22.58
C LEU A 399 6.91 24.47 23.78
N THR A 400 7.26 23.97 24.96
CA THR A 400 6.43 24.10 26.16
C THR A 400 6.51 25.50 26.77
N PRO A 401 5.41 26.05 27.35
CA PRO A 401 5.47 27.28 28.14
C PRO A 401 5.91 27.05 29.59
N ASN A 402 6.09 25.80 30.02
CA ASN A 402 6.38 25.42 31.41
C ASN A 402 7.84 25.01 31.60
N THR A 403 8.48 25.42 32.70
CA THR A 403 9.86 25.01 33.07
C THR A 403 10.14 23.53 32.82
N VAL A 404 11.19 23.22 32.05
CA VAL A 404 11.68 21.84 31.84
C VAL A 404 12.79 21.53 32.82
N VAL A 405 12.73 20.37 33.47
CA VAL A 405 13.82 19.81 34.27
C VAL A 405 14.57 18.78 33.45
N ILE A 406 15.89 18.94 33.31
CA ILE A 406 16.78 17.96 32.67
C ILE A 406 17.74 17.41 33.74
N SER A 407 17.77 16.09 33.91
CA SER A 407 18.70 15.44 34.84
C SER A 407 20.01 15.04 34.16
N ASN A 408 21.14 15.38 34.78
CA ASN A 408 22.49 15.16 34.26
C ASN A 408 23.12 13.84 34.76
N TYR A 409 24.21 13.42 34.11
CA TYR A 409 24.92 12.17 34.47
C TYR A 409 25.57 12.20 35.85
N ASP A 410 25.98 13.39 36.30
CA ASP A 410 26.63 13.65 37.60
C ASP A 410 25.63 13.73 38.77
N GLY A 411 24.33 13.56 38.52
CA GLY A 411 23.28 13.60 39.54
C GLY A 411 22.76 15.00 39.85
N THR A 412 23.20 16.02 39.10
CA THR A 412 22.63 17.38 39.17
C THR A 412 21.41 17.51 38.25
N ASN A 413 20.44 18.36 38.59
CA ASN A 413 19.27 18.64 37.77
C ASN A 413 19.27 20.11 37.33
N ASP A 414 19.26 20.35 36.03
CA ASP A 414 19.14 21.68 35.45
C ASP A 414 17.68 22.07 35.23
N LYS A 415 17.31 23.29 35.62
CA LYS A 415 15.99 23.88 35.38
C LYS A 415 16.08 24.89 34.24
N LEU A 416 15.38 24.60 33.15
CA LEU A 416 15.31 25.43 31.95
C LEU A 416 14.04 26.26 31.89
N ASN A 417 14.20 27.56 31.61
CA ASN A 417 13.09 28.48 31.40
C ASN A 417 12.67 28.44 29.93
N THR A 418 11.40 28.30 29.60
CA THR A 418 11.03 27.63 28.36
C THR A 418 10.68 28.51 27.17
N ASN A 419 11.46 28.28 26.11
CA ASN A 419 11.14 28.29 24.67
C ASN A 419 12.42 27.85 23.90
N SER A 420 13.21 26.93 24.47
CA SER A 420 14.55 26.56 23.97
C SER A 420 14.49 25.49 22.88
N ILE A 421 15.18 25.70 21.76
CA ILE A 421 15.47 24.64 20.78
C ILE A 421 16.81 24.03 21.15
N PHE A 422 16.76 22.82 21.73
CA PHE A 422 17.94 22.06 22.11
C PHE A 422 18.51 21.35 20.88
N TYR A 423 19.83 21.22 20.80
CA TYR A 423 20.44 20.39 19.77
C TYR A 423 21.48 19.49 20.45
N GLY A 424 21.33 18.18 20.27
CA GLY A 424 22.32 17.11 20.51
C GLY A 424 23.10 17.12 21.83
N VAL A 425 22.69 16.31 22.80
CA VAL A 425 23.54 15.93 23.94
C VAL A 425 24.57 14.91 23.45
N THR A 426 25.81 15.34 23.23
CA THR A 426 26.95 14.44 23.30
C THR A 426 27.91 14.96 24.37
N THR A 427 28.25 14.09 25.32
CA THR A 427 29.35 14.31 26.27
C THR A 427 30.72 14.05 25.63
N ASP A 428 30.74 13.64 24.36
CA ASP A 428 31.94 13.55 23.55
C ASP A 428 32.05 14.82 22.70
N THR A 429 32.94 15.73 23.11
CA THR A 429 33.24 16.98 22.42
C THR A 429 34.00 16.78 21.10
N SER A 430 34.37 15.54 20.74
CA SER A 430 35.23 15.29 19.59
C SER A 430 34.53 15.28 18.20
N VAL A 431 33.21 15.49 18.11
CA VAL A 431 32.48 15.37 16.80
C VAL A 431 31.55 16.54 16.47
N VAL A 432 31.51 17.62 17.26
CA VAL A 432 30.47 18.64 17.14
C VAL A 432 30.93 19.87 16.34
N THR A 433 31.15 19.73 15.03
CA THR A 433 31.57 20.86 14.17
C THR A 433 30.42 21.68 13.56
N HIS A 434 29.14 21.33 13.81
CA HIS A 434 27.98 21.97 13.15
C HIS A 434 26.75 22.25 14.04
N LEU A 435 26.87 22.16 15.36
CA LEU A 435 25.72 22.30 16.27
C LEU A 435 25.41 23.78 16.56
N LYS A 436 24.14 24.16 16.45
CA LYS A 436 23.63 25.50 16.81
C LYS A 436 22.44 25.32 17.75
N ILE A 437 22.48 25.92 18.93
CA ILE A 437 21.41 25.92 19.93
C ILE A 437 20.63 27.22 19.76
N TYR A 438 19.31 27.18 19.53
CA TYR A 438 18.51 28.39 19.38
C TYR A 438 17.68 28.62 20.65
N VAL A 439 17.90 29.73 21.32
CA VAL A 439 17.10 30.16 22.48
C VAL A 439 16.14 31.28 22.06
N PRO A 440 15.08 31.56 22.83
CA PRO A 440 14.14 32.60 22.49
C PRO A 440 14.83 33.96 22.35
N HIS A 441 14.31 34.77 21.44
CA HIS A 441 14.74 36.15 21.25
C HIS A 441 14.84 36.90 22.60
N ASN A 442 15.95 37.62 22.82
CA ASN A 442 16.32 38.34 24.05
C ASN A 442 16.56 37.51 25.31
N LEU A 443 16.55 36.17 25.25
CA LEU A 443 16.80 35.34 26.43
C LEU A 443 18.23 34.78 26.52
N LYS A 444 19.07 34.92 25.48
CA LYS A 444 20.45 34.39 25.50
C LYS A 444 21.24 34.76 26.76
N PRO A 445 21.24 36.01 27.27
CA PRO A 445 21.95 36.35 28.49
C PRO A 445 21.46 35.56 29.72
N SER A 446 20.15 35.30 29.84
CA SER A 446 19.59 34.53 30.95
C SER A 446 20.07 33.08 30.94
N TYR A 447 20.20 32.48 29.76
CA TYR A 447 20.72 31.12 29.60
C TYR A 447 22.21 31.05 29.97
N LEU A 448 23.03 32.01 29.52
CA LEU A 448 24.47 32.02 29.83
C LEU A 448 24.78 32.19 31.33
N THR A 449 23.83 32.62 32.15
CA THR A 449 23.99 32.68 33.61
C THR A 449 23.70 31.34 34.32
N LYS A 450 23.16 30.35 33.61
CA LYS A 450 22.88 29.02 34.16
C LYS A 450 24.12 28.14 34.03
N ILE A 451 24.36 27.34 35.06
CA ILE A 451 25.40 26.31 35.07
C ILE A 451 25.13 25.39 33.87
N TYR A 452 26.19 24.90 33.22
CA TYR A 452 26.18 24.07 32.00
C TYR A 452 25.82 24.79 30.69
N TRP A 453 24.90 25.76 30.70
CA TRP A 453 24.56 26.55 29.51
C TRP A 453 25.68 27.48 29.06
N ASN A 454 26.45 27.99 30.02
CA ASN A 454 27.65 28.77 29.74
C ASN A 454 28.73 27.94 29.01
N MET A 455 28.74 26.61 29.13
CA MET A 455 29.71 25.74 28.44
C MET A 455 29.40 25.61 26.94
N TYR A 456 28.20 26.00 26.52
CA TYR A 456 27.76 26.02 25.12
C TYR A 456 27.64 27.44 24.57
N SER A 457 28.29 28.43 25.21
CA SER A 457 28.19 29.85 24.85
C SER A 457 28.42 30.14 23.37
N ASP A 458 29.34 29.38 22.78
CA ASP A 458 29.85 29.60 21.42
C ASP A 458 28.90 29.07 20.34
N ILE A 459 27.94 28.23 20.75
CA ILE A 459 26.96 27.60 19.87
C ILE A 459 25.52 28.00 20.20
N ILE A 460 25.28 28.88 21.18
CA ILE A 460 23.96 29.45 21.48
C ILE A 460 23.68 30.68 20.61
N TYR A 461 22.56 30.66 19.90
CA TYR A 461 22.02 31.71 19.04
C TYR A 461 20.61 32.08 19.51
N GLU A 462 20.15 33.28 19.19
CA GLU A 462 18.75 33.66 19.41
C GLU A 462 17.91 33.28 18.18
N SER A 463 16.67 32.83 18.40
CA SER A 463 15.72 32.56 17.32
C SER A 463 15.33 33.88 16.65
N GLU A 464 15.21 33.87 15.32
CA GLU A 464 14.50 34.94 14.60
C GLU A 464 13.01 34.90 15.01
N GLN A 465 12.39 36.09 15.13
CA GLN A 465 11.12 36.35 15.81
C GLN A 465 9.98 35.34 15.57
#